data_AF-A0A2P4P4S4-F1
#
_entry.id   AF-A0A2P4P4S4-F1
#
_cell.length_a   1.000
_cell.length_b   1.000
_cell.length_c   1.000
_cell.angle_alpha   90.00
_cell.angle_beta   90.00
_cell.angle_gamma   90.00
#
_symmetry.space_group_name_H-M   'P 1'
#
loop_
_entity.id
_entity.type
_entity.pdbx_description
1 polymer ?
#
loop_
_entity_poly.entity_id
_entity_poly.type
_entity_poly.pdbx_seq_one_letter_code
_entity_poly.pdbx_strand_id
1 'polypeptide(L)'
;MYFGPALEGESPQFGQETIVIKQVLYQIGDYVYYNEITGKKFRRILVIILENNIEKLKIQRVLTFDELPESFHITIRQQQSHDGALWLLDRDEYNAIILLEPQAIIQKITVEICQLEKGKVFEINGVRCLIIASLGQVTADLPQGNDLAYIKRHGAIKGCRSCQATKEKLTSADLNIPLIARYHHITDELYNRMETIITATDQRKFATEYGLRNKKSILDLLKREKHLQTPQDVYHLTAGKIQRLLHITVNLLSNDGKKAFVTAWKSFEYPKDVVCN
;
A
#
# COMPACT_ATOMS: atom_id res chain seq x y z
N MET A 1 16.17 6.59 7.56
CA MET A 1 14.93 6.80 6.77
C MET A 1 15.08 5.89 5.57
N TYR A 2 14.49 4.70 5.62
CA TYR A 2 14.48 3.80 4.47
C TYR A 2 13.03 3.84 3.98
N PHE A 3 12.80 4.65 2.95
CA PHE A 3 11.56 4.66 2.22
C PHE A 3 11.66 3.53 1.20
N GLY A 4 11.05 2.39 1.49
CA GLY A 4 10.77 1.44 0.42
C GLY A 4 9.79 2.09 -0.57
N PRO A 5 9.98 1.95 -1.89
CA PRO A 5 9.13 2.60 -2.88
C PRO A 5 7.90 1.75 -3.13
N ALA A 6 7.02 1.71 -2.14
CA ALA A 6 5.65 1.26 -2.32
C ALA A 6 4.74 2.49 -2.30
N LEU A 7 4.18 2.81 -3.48
CA LEU A 7 3.00 3.66 -3.72
C LEU A 7 3.17 5.17 -3.95
N GLU A 8 4.27 5.86 -3.59
CA GLU A 8 4.38 7.32 -3.86
C GLU A 8 4.70 7.70 -5.33
N GLY A 9 5.11 6.73 -6.16
CA GLY A 9 5.34 6.95 -7.60
C GLY A 9 4.10 6.83 -8.49
N GLU A 10 2.91 6.60 -7.91
CA GLU A 10 1.67 6.38 -8.68
C GLU A 10 0.90 7.68 -9.01
N SER A 11 1.38 8.83 -8.53
CA SER A 11 0.87 10.13 -8.99
C SER A 11 1.51 10.47 -10.34
N PRO A 12 0.74 10.71 -11.41
CA PRO A 12 1.27 11.16 -12.68
C PRO A 12 1.76 12.58 -12.49
N GLN A 13 3.00 12.77 -12.02
CA GLN A 13 3.63 14.07 -12.19
C GLN A 13 3.80 14.38 -13.68
N PHE A 14 3.86 13.37 -14.58
CA PHE A 14 4.03 13.57 -16.03
C PHE A 14 3.53 12.41 -16.94
N GLY A 15 2.28 11.91 -16.82
CA GLY A 15 1.79 10.83 -17.71
C GLY A 15 0.26 10.78 -17.93
N GLN A 16 -0.17 10.19 -19.05
CA GLN A 16 -1.59 9.90 -19.34
C GLN A 16 -2.09 8.73 -18.48
N GLU A 17 -3.35 8.76 -18.05
CA GLU A 17 -3.95 7.66 -17.26
C GLU A 17 -4.40 6.47 -18.11
N THR A 18 -4.71 6.70 -19.39
CA THR A 18 -5.23 5.69 -20.31
C THR A 18 -4.67 5.86 -21.72
N ILE A 19 -4.68 4.78 -22.50
CA ILE A 19 -4.24 4.73 -23.90
C ILE A 19 -5.10 3.73 -24.68
N VAL A 20 -5.41 4.03 -25.95
CA VAL A 20 -6.12 3.11 -26.84
C VAL A 20 -5.14 2.43 -27.77
N ILE A 21 -5.00 1.11 -27.65
CA ILE A 21 -4.11 0.31 -28.50
C ILE A 21 -4.98 -0.71 -29.23
N LYS A 22 -4.95 -0.71 -30.57
CA LYS A 22 -5.75 -1.63 -31.41
C LYS A 22 -7.23 -1.66 -30.97
N GLN A 23 -7.82 -0.48 -30.78
CA GLN A 23 -9.21 -0.27 -30.36
C GLN A 23 -9.57 -0.78 -28.94
N VAL A 24 -8.58 -1.21 -28.15
CA VAL A 24 -8.78 -1.62 -26.75
C VAL A 24 -8.25 -0.53 -25.83
N LEU A 25 -9.02 -0.18 -24.80
CA LEU A 25 -8.62 0.79 -23.79
C LEU A 25 -7.73 0.12 -22.72
N TYR A 26 -6.55 0.69 -22.50
CA TYR A 26 -5.60 0.30 -21.47
C TYR A 26 -5.45 1.43 -20.46
N GLN A 27 -5.17 1.05 -19.21
CA GLN A 27 -4.92 1.96 -18.09
C GLN A 27 -3.67 1.53 -17.33
N ILE A 28 -3.12 2.44 -16.54
CA ILE A 28 -2.03 2.14 -15.62
C ILE A 28 -2.43 0.96 -14.71
N GLY A 29 -1.51 0.02 -14.53
CA GLY A 29 -1.70 -1.18 -13.73
C GLY A 29 -2.23 -2.39 -14.50
N ASP A 30 -2.69 -2.23 -15.74
CA ASP A 30 -3.16 -3.36 -16.56
C ASP A 30 -2.04 -4.35 -16.86
N TYR A 31 -2.39 -5.63 -16.88
CA TYR A 31 -1.50 -6.68 -17.37
C TYR A 31 -1.68 -6.87 -18.87
N VAL A 32 -0.58 -7.15 -19.55
CA VAL A 32 -0.54 -7.24 -21.01
C VAL A 32 0.38 -8.37 -21.45
N TYR A 33 0.07 -8.91 -22.62
CA TYR A 33 1.04 -9.67 -23.39
C TYR A 33 1.70 -8.78 -24.43
N TYR A 34 3.03 -8.87 -24.55
CA TYR A 34 3.81 -8.29 -25.65
C TYR A 34 4.64 -9.37 -26.34
N ASN A 35 4.99 -9.12 -27.60
CA ASN A 35 5.86 -10.01 -28.37
C ASN A 35 7.31 -9.59 -28.16
N GLU A 36 8.14 -10.54 -27.75
CA GLU A 36 9.60 -10.43 -27.77
C GLU A 36 10.16 -11.46 -28.76
N ILE A 37 11.43 -11.32 -29.14
CA ILE A 37 12.11 -12.27 -30.03
C ILE A 37 12.03 -13.71 -29.47
N THR A 38 12.00 -13.83 -28.13
CA THR A 38 11.96 -15.10 -27.40
C THR A 38 10.54 -15.65 -27.19
N GLY A 39 9.51 -14.94 -27.65
CA GLY A 39 8.11 -15.36 -27.56
C GLY A 39 7.20 -14.36 -26.84
N LYS A 40 5.98 -14.83 -26.51
CA LYS A 40 4.97 -14.02 -25.81
C LYS A 40 5.39 -13.84 -24.35
N LYS A 41 5.37 -12.60 -23.87
CA LYS A 41 5.79 -12.27 -22.51
C LYS A 41 4.70 -11.51 -21.77
N PHE A 42 4.49 -11.87 -20.51
CA PHE A 42 3.50 -11.27 -19.62
C PHE A 42 4.13 -10.08 -18.88
N ARG A 43 3.43 -8.94 -18.79
CA ARG A 43 3.96 -7.71 -18.18
C ARG A 43 2.86 -6.85 -17.58
N ARG A 44 3.24 -5.81 -16.81
CA ARG A 44 2.32 -4.83 -16.21
C ARG A 44 2.63 -3.40 -16.68
N ILE A 45 1.64 -2.66 -17.15
CA ILE A 45 1.79 -1.23 -17.48
C ILE A 45 1.96 -0.42 -16.20
N LEU A 46 3.03 0.35 -16.09
CA LEU A 46 3.29 1.24 -14.95
C LEU A 46 2.95 2.68 -15.26
N VAL A 47 3.37 3.18 -16.42
CA VAL A 47 3.20 4.59 -16.80
C VAL A 47 3.03 4.67 -18.31
N ILE A 48 2.17 5.60 -18.75
CA ILE A 48 2.04 6.01 -20.14
C ILE A 48 2.71 7.38 -20.26
N ILE A 49 3.73 7.47 -21.09
CA ILE A 49 4.56 8.66 -21.29
C ILE A 49 4.28 9.21 -22.68
N LEU A 50 4.19 10.52 -22.78
CA LEU A 50 4.22 11.23 -24.06
C LEU A 50 5.56 11.96 -24.17
N GLU A 51 6.44 11.48 -25.04
CA GLU A 51 7.76 12.07 -25.28
C GLU A 51 7.88 12.42 -26.76
N ASN A 52 8.11 13.70 -27.08
CA ASN A 52 8.20 14.19 -28.47
C ASN A 52 6.98 13.81 -29.35
N ASN A 53 5.78 13.88 -28.79
CA ASN A 53 4.51 13.45 -29.42
C ASN A 53 4.43 11.94 -29.74
N ILE A 54 5.32 11.13 -29.18
CA ILE A 54 5.28 9.67 -29.30
C ILE A 54 4.88 9.09 -27.94
N GLU A 55 3.81 8.29 -27.94
CA GLU A 55 3.35 7.57 -26.76
C GLU A 55 4.26 6.37 -26.51
N LYS A 56 4.77 6.25 -25.28
CA LYS A 56 5.60 5.12 -24.81
C LYS A 56 5.03 4.57 -23.52
N LEU A 57 5.25 3.28 -23.29
CA LEU A 57 4.83 2.58 -22.08
C LEU A 57 6.05 2.24 -21.24
N LYS A 58 6.08 2.69 -19.98
CA LYS A 58 6.95 2.05 -18.97
C LYS A 58 6.22 0.81 -18.46
N ILE A 59 6.87 -0.34 -18.60
CA ILE A 59 6.29 -1.63 -18.31
C ILE A 59 7.17 -2.38 -17.32
N GLN A 60 6.55 -2.92 -16.26
CA GLN A 60 7.21 -3.76 -15.27
C GLN A 60 7.37 -5.18 -15.81
N ARG A 61 8.57 -5.73 -15.64
CA ARG A 61 8.88 -7.11 -15.99
C ARG A 61 8.23 -8.09 -15.03
N VAL A 62 7.73 -9.16 -15.61
CA VAL A 62 7.27 -10.35 -14.91
C VAL A 62 8.08 -11.51 -15.46
N LEU A 63 8.82 -12.18 -14.59
CA LEU A 63 9.79 -13.21 -14.95
C LEU A 63 9.14 -14.59 -14.99
N THR A 64 9.57 -15.41 -15.95
CA THR A 64 9.44 -16.87 -15.90
C THR A 64 10.55 -17.46 -15.02
N PHE A 65 10.44 -18.73 -14.65
CA PHE A 65 11.45 -19.40 -13.83
C PHE A 65 12.85 -19.37 -14.44
N ASP A 66 12.95 -19.60 -15.75
CA ASP A 66 14.22 -19.56 -16.47
C ASP A 66 14.84 -18.15 -16.50
N GLU A 67 14.05 -17.10 -16.25
CA GLU A 67 14.52 -15.72 -16.17
C GLU A 67 14.90 -15.28 -14.75
N LEU A 68 14.65 -16.13 -13.74
CA LEU A 68 15.08 -15.87 -12.36
C LEU A 68 16.60 -16.00 -12.24
N PRO A 69 17.24 -15.25 -11.32
CA PRO A 69 18.62 -15.51 -10.94
C PRO A 69 18.81 -16.95 -10.46
N GLU A 70 19.97 -17.55 -10.72
CA GLU A 70 20.27 -18.95 -10.38
C GLU A 70 20.08 -19.27 -8.89
N SER A 71 20.30 -18.29 -8.01
CA SER A 71 20.06 -18.41 -6.57
C SER A 71 18.60 -18.71 -6.21
N PHE A 72 17.67 -18.46 -7.14
CA PHE A 72 16.24 -18.74 -7.00
C PHE A 72 15.79 -19.99 -7.77
N HIS A 73 16.69 -20.72 -8.44
CA HIS A 73 16.39 -22.00 -9.09
C HIS A 73 16.33 -23.15 -8.09
N ILE A 74 15.38 -23.08 -7.17
CA ILE A 74 15.09 -24.13 -6.20
C ILE A 74 13.93 -25.01 -6.68
N THR A 75 13.92 -26.28 -6.28
CA THR A 75 12.92 -27.28 -6.70
C THR A 75 11.47 -26.82 -6.49
N ILE A 76 11.20 -26.12 -5.38
CA ILE A 76 9.86 -25.59 -5.10
C ILE A 76 9.42 -24.58 -6.18
N ARG A 77 10.32 -23.67 -6.58
CA ARG A 77 10.00 -22.66 -7.60
C ARG A 77 9.94 -23.27 -9.00
N GLN A 78 10.71 -24.31 -9.25
CA GLN A 78 10.62 -25.09 -10.50
C GLN A 78 9.28 -25.81 -10.61
N GLN A 79 8.80 -26.43 -9.51
CA GLN A 79 7.45 -27.01 -9.45
C GLN A 79 6.38 -25.94 -9.66
N GLN A 80 6.49 -24.82 -8.95
CA GLN A 80 5.58 -23.68 -9.13
C GLN A 80 5.59 -23.16 -10.58
N SER A 81 6.73 -23.20 -11.28
CA SER A 81 6.80 -22.77 -12.68
C SER A 81 6.16 -23.76 -13.64
N HIS A 82 6.19 -25.06 -13.34
CA HIS A 82 5.40 -26.06 -14.08
C HIS A 82 3.90 -25.83 -13.89
N ASP A 83 3.50 -25.38 -12.70
CA ASP A 83 2.16 -24.88 -12.41
C ASP A 83 1.94 -23.43 -12.91
N GLY A 84 2.96 -22.89 -13.59
CA GLY A 84 2.99 -21.63 -14.30
C GLY A 84 2.95 -20.37 -13.46
N ALA A 85 3.48 -20.44 -12.24
CA ALA A 85 3.83 -19.27 -11.47
C ALA A 85 4.73 -18.32 -12.26
N LEU A 86 4.52 -17.04 -12.02
CA LEU A 86 5.28 -15.94 -12.58
C LEU A 86 5.74 -15.02 -11.45
N TRP A 87 6.88 -14.36 -11.63
CA TRP A 87 7.48 -13.52 -10.59
C TRP A 87 7.52 -12.07 -11.03
N LEU A 88 6.74 -11.21 -10.40
CA LEU A 88 6.81 -9.77 -10.62
C LEU A 88 8.14 -9.25 -10.09
N LEU A 89 8.97 -8.67 -10.97
CA LEU A 89 10.29 -8.14 -10.59
C LEU A 89 10.10 -6.82 -9.85
N ASP A 90 10.69 -6.67 -8.66
CA ASP A 90 10.60 -5.44 -7.87
C ASP A 90 11.11 -4.25 -8.70
N ARG A 91 10.47 -3.09 -8.59
CA ARG A 91 10.74 -1.93 -9.46
C ARG A 91 12.14 -1.38 -9.29
N ASP A 92 12.75 -1.62 -8.14
CA ASP A 92 14.10 -1.16 -7.81
C ASP A 92 15.19 -2.11 -8.35
N GLU A 93 14.79 -3.30 -8.81
CA GLU A 93 15.73 -4.26 -9.38
C GLU A 93 16.23 -3.80 -10.75
N TYR A 94 17.47 -4.16 -11.04
CA TYR A 94 18.09 -3.83 -12.32
C TYR A 94 17.28 -4.40 -13.49
N ASN A 95 16.96 -3.54 -14.47
CA ASN A 95 16.10 -3.84 -15.63
C ASN A 95 14.65 -4.24 -15.30
N ALA A 96 14.12 -3.94 -14.11
CA ALA A 96 12.73 -4.23 -13.77
C ALA A 96 11.70 -3.48 -14.62
N ILE A 97 12.09 -2.33 -15.17
CA ILE A 97 11.24 -1.49 -15.99
C ILE A 97 11.84 -1.38 -17.38
N ILE A 98 11.01 -1.64 -18.39
CA ILE A 98 11.37 -1.48 -19.81
C ILE A 98 10.46 -0.44 -20.47
N LEU A 99 10.98 0.21 -21.50
CA LEU A 99 10.20 1.08 -22.38
C LEU A 99 9.72 0.29 -23.59
N LEU A 100 8.43 0.39 -23.88
CA LEU A 100 7.80 -0.28 -25.01
C LEU A 100 6.94 0.70 -25.80
N GLU A 101 6.98 0.55 -27.12
CA GLU A 101 6.03 1.22 -28.01
C GLU A 101 4.65 0.54 -27.86
N PRO A 102 3.54 1.29 -27.77
CA PRO A 102 2.20 0.74 -27.58
C PRO A 102 1.83 -0.33 -28.61
N GLN A 103 2.33 -0.23 -29.84
CA GLN A 103 2.07 -1.17 -30.93
C GLN A 103 2.56 -2.60 -30.63
N ALA A 104 3.54 -2.77 -29.75
CA ALA A 104 4.07 -4.06 -29.33
C ALA A 104 3.09 -4.86 -28.44
N ILE A 105 2.08 -4.20 -27.88
CA ILE A 105 1.05 -4.86 -27.07
C ILE A 105 0.13 -5.69 -27.97
N ILE A 106 -0.06 -6.95 -27.60
CA ILE A 106 -0.89 -7.91 -28.32
C ILE A 106 -2.28 -7.95 -27.71
N GLN A 107 -2.35 -8.01 -26.38
CA GLN A 107 -3.56 -8.36 -25.68
C GLN A 107 -3.55 -7.77 -24.26
N LYS A 108 -4.67 -7.15 -23.89
CA LYS A 108 -5.01 -6.79 -22.51
C LYS A 108 -5.42 -8.03 -21.72
N ILE A 109 -4.95 -8.12 -20.49
CA ILE A 109 -5.30 -9.18 -19.56
C ILE A 109 -5.99 -8.52 -18.38
N THR A 110 -7.31 -8.68 -18.32
CA THR A 110 -8.08 -8.21 -17.17
C THR A 110 -7.94 -9.22 -16.04
N VAL A 111 -7.28 -8.79 -14.98
CA VAL A 111 -7.05 -9.60 -13.79
C VAL A 111 -7.56 -8.84 -12.58
N GLU A 112 -8.72 -9.24 -12.08
CA GLU A 112 -9.18 -8.77 -10.77
C GLU A 112 -8.44 -9.54 -9.69
N ILE A 113 -7.83 -8.82 -8.74
CA ILE A 113 -7.11 -9.43 -7.62
C ILE A 113 -8.02 -10.37 -6.80
N CYS A 114 -9.32 -10.06 -6.70
CA CYS A 114 -10.32 -10.91 -6.04
C CYS A 114 -10.48 -12.29 -6.73
N GLN A 115 -10.21 -12.37 -8.03
CA GLN A 115 -10.22 -13.62 -8.80
C GLN A 115 -8.91 -14.38 -8.59
N LEU A 116 -7.78 -13.69 -8.49
CA LEU A 116 -6.49 -14.31 -8.18
C LEU A 116 -6.44 -14.89 -6.76
N GLU A 117 -7.07 -14.26 -5.77
CA GLU A 117 -7.14 -14.78 -4.39
C GLU A 117 -7.91 -16.11 -4.26
N LYS A 118 -8.70 -16.44 -5.28
CA LYS A 118 -9.44 -17.70 -5.40
C LYS A 118 -8.72 -18.71 -6.30
N GLY A 119 -7.61 -18.30 -6.91
CA GLY A 119 -6.94 -19.03 -7.98
C GLY A 119 -7.66 -18.85 -9.31
N LYS A 120 -6.91 -18.45 -10.35
CA LYS A 120 -7.42 -18.37 -11.72
C LYS A 120 -6.49 -19.13 -12.65
N VAL A 121 -7.06 -19.99 -13.48
CA VAL A 121 -6.30 -20.72 -14.48
C VAL A 121 -6.03 -19.82 -15.68
N PHE A 122 -4.75 -19.70 -16.05
CA PHE A 122 -4.30 -19.01 -17.25
C PHE A 122 -3.62 -19.99 -18.20
N GLU A 123 -3.69 -19.70 -19.50
CA GLU A 123 -2.88 -20.39 -20.50
C GLU A 123 -1.69 -19.50 -20.85
N ILE A 124 -0.48 -19.97 -20.55
CA ILE A 124 0.77 -19.24 -20.71
C ILE A 124 1.73 -20.16 -21.47
N ASN A 125 2.11 -19.78 -22.69
CA ASN A 125 2.99 -20.55 -23.57
C ASN A 125 2.54 -22.02 -23.79
N GLY A 126 1.23 -22.25 -23.89
CA GLY A 126 0.66 -23.59 -24.09
C GLY A 126 0.58 -24.44 -22.81
N VAL A 127 0.98 -23.89 -21.65
CA VAL A 127 0.85 -24.54 -20.34
C VAL A 127 -0.33 -23.95 -19.59
N ARG A 128 -1.11 -24.80 -18.91
CA ARG A 128 -2.20 -24.37 -18.02
C ARG A 128 -1.67 -24.13 -16.62
N CYS A 129 -1.82 -22.90 -16.15
CA CYS A 129 -1.16 -22.39 -14.96
C CYS A 129 -2.20 -21.94 -13.93
N LEU A 130 -2.11 -22.35 -12.66
CA LEU A 130 -2.97 -21.82 -11.61
C LEU A 130 -2.29 -20.63 -10.94
N ILE A 131 -2.76 -19.42 -11.24
CA ILE A 131 -2.21 -18.21 -10.64
C ILE A 131 -3.01 -17.85 -9.40
N ILE A 132 -2.32 -17.77 -8.26
CA ILE A 132 -2.84 -17.25 -7.00
C ILE A 132 -2.03 -16.01 -6.62
N ALA A 133 -2.71 -14.91 -6.33
CA ALA A 133 -2.10 -13.71 -5.79
C ALA A 133 -3.03 -13.08 -4.76
N SER A 134 -2.46 -12.47 -3.74
CA SER A 134 -3.20 -11.76 -2.68
C SER A 134 -2.60 -10.39 -2.44
N LEU A 135 -3.37 -9.53 -1.79
CA LEU A 135 -2.85 -8.26 -1.27
C LEU A 135 -1.75 -8.56 -0.24
N GLY A 136 -0.58 -7.91 -0.37
CA GLY A 136 0.55 -8.08 0.55
C GLY A 136 0.44 -7.17 1.77
N GLN A 137 0.82 -5.92 1.62
CA GLN A 137 0.79 -4.88 2.64
C GLN A 137 0.35 -3.57 2.00
N VAL A 138 -0.41 -2.75 2.73
CA VAL A 138 -0.81 -1.41 2.27
C VAL A 138 -0.19 -0.38 3.19
N THR A 139 0.76 0.38 2.65
CA THR A 139 1.22 1.61 3.29
C THR A 139 0.20 2.70 2.99
N ALA A 140 -0.21 3.42 4.02
CA ALA A 140 -1.14 4.52 3.88
C ALA A 140 -0.84 5.56 4.95
N ASP A 141 -1.06 6.82 4.62
CA ASP A 141 -1.01 7.89 5.61
C ASP A 141 -2.03 7.64 6.73
N LEU A 142 -1.93 8.40 7.82
CA LEU A 142 -2.73 8.15 9.01
C LEU A 142 -4.25 8.15 8.75
N PRO A 143 -4.83 9.18 8.10
CA PRO A 143 -6.26 9.17 7.77
C PRO A 143 -6.65 8.01 6.85
N GLN A 144 -5.86 7.72 5.81
CA GLN A 144 -6.18 6.65 4.86
C GLN A 144 -6.07 5.29 5.53
N GLY A 145 -5.02 5.02 6.30
CA GLY A 145 -4.86 3.73 6.97
C GLY A 145 -5.96 3.47 8.02
N ASN A 146 -6.48 4.51 8.68
CA ASN A 146 -7.66 4.38 9.53
C ASN A 146 -8.91 4.03 8.72
N ASP A 147 -9.10 4.72 7.60
CA ASP A 147 -10.18 4.45 6.67
C ASP A 147 -10.11 3.00 6.14
N LEU A 148 -8.91 2.47 5.88
CA LEU A 148 -8.66 1.09 5.48
C LEU A 148 -8.89 0.08 6.62
N ALA A 149 -8.67 0.45 7.88
CA ALA A 149 -8.92 -0.41 9.04
C ALA A 149 -10.35 -0.25 9.62
N TYR A 150 -11.22 0.48 8.93
CA TYR A 150 -12.60 0.81 9.34
C TYR A 150 -12.71 1.65 10.60
N ILE A 151 -11.65 2.38 10.95
CA ILE A 151 -11.62 3.21 12.14
C ILE A 151 -11.82 4.67 11.72
N LYS A 152 -12.58 5.42 12.51
CA LYS A 152 -12.71 6.87 12.34
C LYS A 152 -11.35 7.53 12.53
N ARG A 153 -11.21 8.74 12.00
CA ARG A 153 -9.99 9.54 12.15
C ARG A 153 -9.74 9.91 13.62
N HIS A 154 -8.53 10.36 13.92
CA HIS A 154 -8.05 10.63 15.28
C HIS A 154 -8.88 11.61 16.12
N GLY A 155 -9.72 12.44 15.50
CA GLY A 155 -10.67 13.30 16.23
C GLY A 155 -11.80 12.54 16.93
N ALA A 156 -12.01 11.25 16.62
CA ALA A 156 -13.01 10.41 17.25
C ALA A 156 -12.62 9.96 18.65
N ILE A 157 -13.60 9.55 19.45
CA ILE A 157 -13.40 9.09 20.84
C ILE A 157 -12.35 7.99 20.88
N LYS A 158 -12.49 6.92 20.07
CA LYS A 158 -11.49 5.85 19.92
C LYS A 158 -10.98 5.77 18.48
N GLY A 159 -10.38 6.84 17.98
CA GLY A 159 -9.91 6.97 16.58
C GLY A 159 -8.56 6.33 16.28
N CYS A 160 -8.04 5.44 17.13
CA CYS A 160 -6.78 4.72 16.86
C CYS A 160 -7.09 3.33 16.29
N ARG A 161 -6.41 2.94 15.20
CA ARG A 161 -6.58 1.60 14.61
C ARG A 161 -5.83 0.51 15.35
N SER A 162 -4.70 0.82 15.98
CA SER A 162 -3.92 -0.15 16.77
C SER A 162 -4.38 -0.33 18.22
N CYS A 163 -5.18 0.58 18.79
CA CYS A 163 -5.62 0.46 20.18
C CYS A 163 -7.03 1.01 20.43
N GLN A 164 -7.58 0.67 21.60
CA GLN A 164 -8.88 1.16 22.07
C GLN A 164 -8.78 2.37 23.00
N ALA A 165 -7.62 3.03 23.07
CA ALA A 165 -7.45 4.23 23.86
C ALA A 165 -8.44 5.31 23.42
N THR A 166 -9.00 6.04 24.38
CA THR A 166 -9.75 7.23 24.07
C THR A 166 -8.82 8.38 23.71
N LYS A 167 -9.28 9.37 22.95
CA LYS A 167 -8.49 10.53 22.53
C LYS A 167 -7.83 11.25 23.71
N GLU A 168 -8.48 11.27 24.88
CA GLU A 168 -7.97 11.88 26.10
C GLU A 168 -6.82 11.05 26.71
N LYS A 169 -6.89 9.72 26.58
CA LYS A 169 -5.91 8.78 27.15
C LYS A 169 -4.71 8.51 26.24
N LEU A 170 -4.79 8.81 24.94
CA LEU A 170 -3.70 8.56 23.99
C LEU A 170 -2.37 9.24 24.38
N THR A 171 -2.43 10.36 25.09
CA THR A 171 -1.23 11.10 25.55
C THR A 171 -0.85 10.80 27.00
N SER A 172 -1.52 9.85 27.64
CA SER A 172 -1.22 9.46 29.02
C SER A 172 0.13 8.75 29.11
N ALA A 173 0.88 9.03 30.17
CA ALA A 173 2.12 8.32 30.48
C ALA A 173 1.84 6.86 30.87
N ASP A 174 0.69 6.58 31.47
CA ASP A 174 0.30 5.27 32.02
C ASP A 174 -0.36 4.35 30.98
N LEU A 175 -0.33 4.70 29.70
CA LEU A 175 -1.01 3.95 28.66
C LEU A 175 -0.29 2.61 28.38
N ASN A 176 -0.89 1.50 28.82
CA ASN A 176 -0.41 0.16 28.50
C ASN A 176 -1.03 -0.33 27.19
N ILE A 177 -0.34 -0.09 26.07
CA ILE A 177 -0.82 -0.42 24.71
C ILE A 177 -1.13 -1.91 24.54
N PRO A 178 -0.27 -2.86 24.95
CA PRO A 178 -0.58 -4.29 24.84
C PRO A 178 -1.93 -4.69 25.46
N LEU A 179 -2.29 -4.11 26.61
CA LEU A 179 -3.55 -4.40 27.30
C LEU A 179 -4.79 -3.87 26.57
N ILE A 180 -4.64 -2.81 25.77
CA ILE A 180 -5.74 -2.15 25.07
C ILE A 180 -5.61 -2.28 23.55
N ALA A 181 -4.79 -3.20 23.08
CA ALA A 181 -4.53 -3.40 21.67
C ALA A 181 -5.85 -3.73 20.94
N ARG A 182 -5.97 -3.21 19.72
CA ARG A 182 -7.13 -3.43 18.85
C ARG A 182 -6.70 -4.40 17.76
N TYR A 183 -7.14 -5.65 17.91
CA TYR A 183 -6.88 -6.71 16.94
C TYR A 183 -8.05 -6.87 15.95
N HIS A 184 -7.81 -7.66 14.90
CA HIS A 184 -8.81 -8.05 13.90
C HIS A 184 -10.10 -8.53 14.53
N HIS A 185 -9.99 -9.60 15.36
CA HIS A 185 -11.12 -10.27 15.96
C HIS A 185 -12.00 -9.34 16.81
N ILE A 186 -11.38 -8.45 17.60
CA ILE A 186 -12.11 -7.45 18.39
C ILE A 186 -12.88 -6.50 17.48
N THR A 187 -12.23 -6.04 16.42
CA THR A 187 -12.86 -5.12 15.48
C THR A 187 -14.04 -5.79 14.79
N ASP A 188 -13.88 -7.04 14.36
CA ASP A 188 -14.98 -7.82 13.76
C ASP A 188 -16.12 -8.04 14.74
N GLU A 189 -15.83 -8.37 15.99
CA GLU A 189 -16.85 -8.53 17.03
C GLU A 189 -17.65 -7.23 17.23
N LEU A 190 -16.96 -6.07 17.26
CA LEU A 190 -17.62 -4.78 17.33
C LEU A 190 -18.48 -4.49 16.10
N TYR A 191 -18.03 -4.87 14.90
CA TYR A 191 -18.83 -4.76 13.67
C TYR A 191 -20.06 -5.67 13.71
N ASN A 192 -19.90 -6.93 14.08
CA ASN A 192 -21.00 -7.88 14.23
C ASN A 192 -22.03 -7.35 15.23
N ARG A 193 -21.59 -6.82 16.38
CA ARG A 193 -22.46 -6.15 17.34
C ARG A 193 -23.16 -4.94 16.74
N MET A 194 -22.44 -4.10 16.00
CA MET A 194 -23.02 -2.93 15.31
C MET A 194 -24.09 -3.32 14.28
N GLU A 195 -23.93 -4.45 13.59
CA GLU A 195 -24.90 -4.98 12.63
C GLU A 195 -26.20 -5.48 13.30
N THR A 196 -26.14 -5.91 14.57
CA THR A 196 -27.34 -6.30 15.33
C THR A 196 -28.19 -5.12 15.82
N ILE A 197 -27.69 -3.88 15.73
CA ILE A 197 -28.40 -2.69 16.21
C ILE A 197 -29.45 -2.26 15.18
N ILE A 198 -30.73 -2.30 15.59
CA ILE A 198 -31.88 -2.04 14.69
C ILE A 198 -31.98 -0.57 14.29
N THR A 199 -31.77 0.37 15.21
CA THR A 199 -31.97 1.79 14.92
C THR A 199 -30.70 2.43 14.38
N ALA A 200 -30.84 3.20 13.30
CA ALA A 200 -29.71 3.95 12.73
C ALA A 200 -29.10 4.94 13.72
N THR A 201 -29.90 5.47 14.66
CA THR A 201 -29.45 6.39 15.70
C THR A 201 -28.53 5.69 16.70
N ASP A 202 -28.93 4.52 17.21
CA ASP A 202 -28.12 3.80 18.19
C ASP A 202 -26.89 3.17 17.53
N GLN A 203 -27.01 2.76 16.27
CA GLN A 203 -25.85 2.31 15.49
C GLN A 203 -24.81 3.43 15.32
N ARG A 204 -25.24 4.67 15.05
CA ARG A 204 -24.33 5.84 14.98
C ARG A 204 -23.70 6.18 16.33
N LYS A 205 -24.45 6.05 17.43
CA LYS A 205 -23.91 6.23 18.78
C LYS A 205 -22.82 5.20 19.07
N PHE A 206 -23.11 3.92 18.82
CA PHE A 206 -22.15 2.82 18.97
C PHE A 206 -20.89 3.03 18.11
N ALA A 207 -21.06 3.35 16.82
CA ALA A 207 -19.95 3.65 15.93
C ALA A 207 -19.11 4.85 16.40
N THR A 208 -19.71 5.82 17.09
CA THR A 208 -19.01 6.98 17.65
C THR A 208 -18.23 6.63 18.91
N GLU A 209 -18.81 5.82 19.80
CA GLU A 209 -18.17 5.32 21.02
C GLU A 209 -16.92 4.50 20.70
N TYR A 210 -17.01 3.58 19.74
CA TYR A 210 -15.91 2.67 19.38
C TYR A 210 -15.01 3.17 18.26
N GLY A 211 -15.35 4.34 17.69
CA GLY A 211 -14.61 4.94 16.59
C GLY A 211 -14.67 4.11 15.31
N LEU A 212 -15.81 3.48 15.00
CA LEU A 212 -16.01 2.65 13.81
C LEU A 212 -16.53 3.47 12.64
N ARG A 213 -16.17 3.12 11.40
CA ARG A 213 -16.78 3.67 10.18
C ARG A 213 -17.96 2.80 9.73
N ASN A 214 -18.99 3.46 9.21
CA ASN A 214 -20.15 2.77 8.62
C ASN A 214 -19.94 2.37 7.15
N LYS A 215 -18.77 2.68 6.56
CA LYS A 215 -18.47 2.41 5.15
C LYS A 215 -17.36 1.37 5.04
N LYS A 216 -17.66 0.31 4.29
CA LYS A 216 -16.70 -0.72 3.87
C LYS A 216 -15.70 -0.15 2.87
N SER A 217 -14.49 -0.67 2.90
CA SER A 217 -13.35 -0.27 2.08
C SER A 217 -13.43 -1.08 0.80
N ILE A 218 -12.91 -0.54 -0.30
CA ILE A 218 -12.80 -1.32 -1.54
C ILE A 218 -11.95 -2.60 -1.33
N LEU A 219 -11.01 -2.55 -0.38
CA LEU A 219 -10.19 -3.70 0.00
C LEU A 219 -10.94 -4.75 0.85
N ASP A 220 -12.21 -4.56 1.21
CA ASP A 220 -13.04 -5.63 1.79
C ASP A 220 -13.44 -6.70 0.78
N LEU A 221 -13.29 -6.39 -0.52
CA LEU A 221 -13.49 -7.39 -1.56
C LEU A 221 -12.37 -8.43 -1.57
N LEU A 222 -11.30 -8.19 -0.80
CA LEU A 222 -10.09 -9.00 -0.73
C LEU A 222 -9.99 -9.75 0.59
N LYS A 223 -9.38 -10.93 0.55
CA LYS A 223 -8.98 -11.70 1.73
C LYS A 223 -7.79 -11.02 2.38
N ARG A 224 -8.02 -10.25 3.45
CA ARG A 224 -6.94 -9.57 4.19
C ARG A 224 -7.20 -9.42 5.69
N GLU A 225 -6.12 -9.36 6.45
CA GLU A 225 -6.12 -8.90 7.83
C GLU A 225 -5.85 -7.39 7.87
N LYS A 226 -6.91 -6.61 8.03
CA LYS A 226 -6.94 -5.13 8.00
C LYS A 226 -5.95 -4.42 8.94
N HIS A 227 -5.52 -5.02 10.06
CA HIS A 227 -4.60 -4.37 11.00
C HIS A 227 -3.13 -4.75 10.74
N LEU A 228 -2.86 -6.01 10.40
CA LEU A 228 -1.54 -6.50 10.04
C LEU A 228 -1.11 -6.04 8.64
N GLN A 229 -2.05 -5.93 7.71
CA GLN A 229 -1.78 -5.52 6.32
C GLN A 229 -2.01 -4.02 6.09
N THR A 230 -2.21 -3.24 7.15
CA THR A 230 -2.20 -1.77 7.12
C THR A 230 -1.46 -1.25 8.36
N PRO A 231 -0.14 -1.52 8.46
CA PRO A 231 0.65 -1.22 9.63
C PRO A 231 0.57 0.26 9.98
N GLN A 232 0.65 0.55 11.28
CA GLN A 232 0.72 1.92 11.75
C GLN A 232 2.18 2.36 11.73
N ASP A 233 2.44 3.58 11.24
CA ASP A 233 3.76 4.17 11.36
C ASP A 233 4.12 4.32 12.84
N VAL A 234 5.24 3.68 13.25
CA VAL A 234 5.79 3.71 14.61
C VAL A 234 5.98 5.14 15.11
N TYR A 235 6.26 6.07 14.19
CA TYR A 235 6.45 7.49 14.50
C TYR A 235 5.19 8.15 15.08
N HIS A 236 3.99 7.60 14.85
CA HIS A 236 2.75 8.21 15.30
C HIS A 236 2.53 8.14 16.82
N LEU A 237 2.88 7.02 17.45
CA LEU A 237 2.75 6.86 18.92
C LEU A 237 3.78 7.70 19.67
N THR A 238 4.93 7.96 19.05
CA THR A 238 6.00 8.77 19.61
C THR A 238 5.80 10.25 19.31
N ALA A 239 5.22 10.64 18.17
CA ALA A 239 5.06 12.04 17.77
C ALA A 239 4.33 12.90 18.81
N GLY A 240 3.21 12.43 19.37
CA GLY A 240 2.49 13.17 20.42
C GLY A 240 3.29 13.32 21.71
N LYS A 241 4.05 12.29 22.09
CA LYS A 241 4.95 12.32 23.26
C LYS A 241 6.14 13.24 23.01
N ILE A 242 6.73 13.19 21.81
CA ILE A 242 7.83 14.05 21.35
C ILE A 242 7.37 15.51 21.32
N GLN A 243 6.19 15.80 20.79
CA GLN A 243 5.62 17.14 20.79
C GLN A 243 5.44 17.68 22.21
N ARG A 244 4.89 16.86 23.12
CA ARG A 244 4.69 17.26 24.52
C ARG A 244 6.01 17.45 25.25
N LEU A 245 6.98 16.56 25.03
CA LEU A 245 8.34 16.68 25.57
C LEU A 245 8.98 17.97 25.06
N LEU A 246 8.96 18.21 23.75
CA LEU A 246 9.48 19.43 23.13
C LEU A 246 8.82 20.68 23.71
N HIS A 247 7.50 20.68 23.85
CA HIS A 247 6.76 21.79 24.45
C HIS A 247 7.17 22.06 25.90
N ILE A 248 7.32 21.02 26.73
CA ILE A 248 7.78 21.15 28.11
C ILE A 248 9.22 21.69 28.13
N THR A 249 10.13 21.07 27.37
CA THR A 249 11.54 21.46 27.29
C THR A 249 11.70 22.91 26.84
N VAL A 250 10.98 23.34 25.80
CA VAL A 250 11.03 24.74 25.32
C VAL A 250 10.48 25.70 26.36
N ASN A 251 9.46 25.31 27.13
CA ASN A 251 8.91 26.17 28.17
C ASN A 251 9.77 26.30 29.42
N LEU A 252 10.72 25.38 29.64
CA LEU A 252 11.75 25.52 30.69
C LEU A 252 12.81 26.58 30.34
N LEU A 253 12.93 26.98 29.07
CA LEU A 253 13.90 27.97 28.63
C LEU A 253 13.46 29.40 29.00
N SER A 254 14.44 30.26 29.28
CA SER A 254 14.23 31.71 29.34
C SER A 254 13.81 32.26 27.97
N ASN A 255 13.32 33.49 27.91
CA ASN A 255 12.93 34.11 26.64
C ASN A 255 14.09 34.16 25.63
N ASP A 256 15.31 34.43 26.09
CA ASP A 256 16.50 34.41 25.24
C ASP A 256 16.88 32.97 24.83
N GLY A 257 16.71 32.00 25.75
CA GLY A 257 16.88 30.59 25.44
C GLY A 257 15.89 30.09 24.37
N LYS A 258 14.63 30.52 24.43
CA LYS A 258 13.62 30.21 23.39
C LYS A 258 14.02 30.80 22.03
N LYS A 259 14.48 32.05 22.00
CA LYS A 259 14.97 32.68 20.76
C LYS A 259 16.18 31.92 20.19
N ALA A 260 17.16 31.59 21.03
CA ALA A 260 18.33 30.82 20.63
C ALA A 260 17.94 29.43 20.10
N PHE A 261 17.03 28.73 20.78
CA PHE A 261 16.51 27.44 20.35
C PHE A 261 15.84 27.52 18.97
N VAL A 262 14.96 28.50 18.75
CA VAL A 262 14.27 28.67 17.46
C VAL A 262 15.26 28.99 16.34
N THR A 263 16.26 29.84 16.60
CA THR A 263 17.32 30.15 15.63
C THR A 263 18.10 28.88 15.26
N ALA A 264 18.54 28.10 16.25
CA ALA A 264 19.27 26.85 16.02
C ALA A 264 18.43 25.80 15.29
N TRP A 265 17.15 25.67 15.67
CA TRP A 265 16.21 24.73 15.04
C TRP A 265 15.96 25.05 13.57
N LYS A 266 15.80 26.35 13.23
CA LYS A 266 15.63 26.80 11.85
C LYS A 266 16.89 26.65 11.00
N SER A 267 18.07 26.65 11.63
CA SER A 267 19.35 26.41 10.95
C SER A 267 19.77 24.93 10.92
N PHE A 268 18.94 24.03 11.46
CA PHE A 268 19.23 22.60 11.41
C PHE A 268 19.16 22.13 9.96
N GLU A 269 20.31 21.79 9.36
CA GLU A 269 20.36 21.34 7.98
C GLU A 269 19.62 20.02 7.83
N TYR A 270 18.69 19.96 6.87
CA TYR A 270 18.18 18.69 6.39
C TYR A 270 19.32 17.94 5.68
N PRO A 271 19.47 16.62 5.86
CA PRO A 271 20.45 15.85 5.12
C PRO A 271 20.19 16.05 3.62
N LYS A 272 21.15 16.68 2.93
CA LYS A 272 21.04 16.95 1.49
C LYS A 272 21.25 15.68 0.65
N ASP A 273 21.84 14.65 1.26
CA ASP A 273 22.27 13.42 0.60
C ASP A 273 21.58 12.18 1.20
N VAL A 274 20.24 12.14 1.21
CA VAL A 274 19.56 10.84 1.23
C VAL A 274 19.59 10.29 -0.19
N VAL A 275 20.74 9.75 -0.59
CA VAL A 275 20.82 8.90 -1.77
C VAL A 275 20.19 7.58 -1.38
N CYS A 276 18.97 7.34 -1.85
CA CYS A 276 18.37 6.00 -1.80
C CYS A 276 19.18 5.10 -2.73
N ASN A 277 20.08 4.30 -2.14
CA ASN A 277 20.66 3.13 -2.79
C ASN A 277 19.68 1.96 -2.72
#